data_AF-A0A9N9R675-F1
#
_entry.id   AF-A0A9N9R675-F1
#
_cell.length_a   1.000
_cell.length_b   1.000
_cell.length_c   1.000
_cell.angle_alpha   90.00
_cell.angle_beta   90.00
_cell.angle_gamma   90.00
#
_symmetry.space_group_name_H-M   'P 1'
#
loop_
_entity.id
_entity.type
_entity.pdbx_description
1 polymer ?
#
loop_
_entity_poly.entity_id
_entity_poly.type
_entity_poly.pdbx_seq_one_letter_code
_entity_poly.pdbx_strand_id
1 'polypeptide(L)'
;MSEIRKRNKEVAIEKPSVIDNKIENKTTIFFSRIVVISSLLIVVYFSSKDEKVITFASQTETLIGKGLVVECSQDYINEINKYDECYPKECKRFVTDQVVSAREVDNLLKIAKKGFQFGGSDGGASILDLHSGALSKGQHFINIYKIEATKYLFSENDYNILRVIKEKIKYAVAQHFGADPNKLYLTSPTFFSELTSRKPSNIHDEYWHPHVDKETYRSFHYTSLLYLGDYGVDFKGGRFVFIDEKFNRTIEPKKGRVSMFTSGRENFHYVEKVTSGVRYALTVAFTCDKQFEIN
;
A
#
# COMPACT_ATOMS: atom_id res chain seq x y z
N MET A 1 -43.81 -53.40 76.91
CA MET A 1 -44.26 -52.83 78.19
C MET A 1 -43.71 -51.42 78.30
N SER A 2 -44.62 -50.44 78.48
CA SER A 2 -44.45 -49.00 78.84
C SER A 2 -43.54 -48.10 77.95
N GLU A 3 -44.05 -47.09 77.24
CA GLU A 3 -44.54 -45.76 77.73
C GLU A 3 -43.42 -44.98 78.49
N ILE A 4 -43.12 -43.67 78.33
CA ILE A 4 -43.91 -42.50 77.91
C ILE A 4 -43.02 -41.21 77.88
N ARG A 5 -43.45 -40.22 77.07
CA ARG A 5 -43.30 -38.73 77.14
C ARG A 5 -41.95 -37.99 77.03
N LYS A 6 -41.80 -37.42 75.83
CA LYS A 6 -41.55 -35.98 75.49
C LYS A 6 -41.46 -34.96 76.65
N ARG A 7 -40.40 -34.14 76.61
CA ARG A 7 -40.43 -32.70 76.93
C ARG A 7 -39.69 -31.90 75.84
N ASN A 8 -40.32 -30.82 75.42
CA ASN A 8 -39.81 -29.80 74.51
C ASN A 8 -38.86 -28.83 75.22
N LYS A 9 -37.95 -28.24 74.44
CA LYS A 9 -37.28 -26.91 74.49
C LYS A 9 -35.82 -27.10 74.05
N GLU A 10 -35.19 -26.31 73.20
CA GLU A 10 -35.46 -24.99 72.64
C GLU A 10 -34.68 -24.91 71.32
N VAL A 11 -35.20 -24.12 70.39
CA VAL A 11 -34.58 -23.83 69.10
C VAL A 11 -33.32 -22.99 69.33
N ALA A 12 -32.18 -23.45 68.82
CA ALA A 12 -31.04 -22.59 68.50
C ALA A 12 -30.81 -22.68 66.99
N ILE A 13 -31.24 -21.63 66.28
CA ILE A 13 -30.88 -21.40 64.88
C ILE A 13 -29.41 -20.98 64.88
N GLU A 14 -28.53 -21.88 64.48
CA GLU A 14 -27.12 -21.59 64.27
C GLU A 14 -26.99 -20.71 63.02
N LYS A 15 -26.55 -19.46 63.20
CA LYS A 15 -26.28 -18.53 62.07
C LYS A 15 -25.12 -19.11 61.24
N PRO A 16 -25.21 -19.11 59.90
CA PRO A 16 -24.09 -19.52 59.06
C PRO A 16 -22.87 -18.67 59.36
N SER A 17 -21.72 -19.33 59.42
CA SER A 17 -20.47 -18.78 59.94
C SER A 17 -20.02 -17.57 59.10
N VAL A 18 -19.62 -16.50 59.76
CA VAL A 18 -19.03 -15.29 59.14
C VAL A 18 -17.73 -15.62 58.37
N ILE A 19 -17.16 -16.81 58.60
CA ILE A 19 -15.90 -17.28 58.03
C ILE A 19 -16.11 -17.78 56.59
N ASP A 20 -17.18 -18.54 56.32
CA ASP A 20 -17.48 -19.06 54.98
C ASP A 20 -17.79 -17.93 53.99
N ASN A 21 -18.62 -16.96 54.39
CA ASN A 21 -18.93 -15.76 53.58
C ASN A 21 -17.70 -14.89 53.28
N LYS A 22 -16.66 -14.95 54.13
CA LYS A 22 -15.43 -14.15 53.97
C LYS A 22 -14.43 -14.84 53.05
N ILE A 23 -14.39 -16.18 53.06
CA ILE A 23 -13.60 -16.98 52.13
C ILE A 23 -14.24 -16.93 50.74
N GLU A 24 -15.55 -17.13 50.63
CA GLU A 24 -16.29 -17.05 49.37
C GLU A 24 -16.14 -15.67 48.71
N ASN A 25 -16.30 -14.57 49.47
CA ASN A 25 -16.04 -13.22 48.96
C ASN A 25 -14.60 -13.01 48.50
N LYS A 26 -13.59 -13.52 49.23
CA LYS A 26 -12.18 -13.39 48.82
C LYS A 26 -11.90 -14.14 47.52
N THR A 27 -12.48 -15.33 47.37
CA THR A 27 -12.32 -16.17 46.17
C THR A 27 -12.99 -15.52 44.97
N THR A 28 -14.21 -14.99 45.14
CA THR A 28 -14.94 -14.26 44.10
C THR A 28 -14.24 -12.95 43.68
N ILE A 29 -13.69 -12.20 44.65
CA ILE A 29 -12.90 -11.01 44.37
C ILE A 29 -11.63 -11.37 43.58
N PHE A 30 -10.95 -12.47 43.96
CA PHE A 30 -9.75 -12.95 43.26
C PHE A 30 -10.04 -13.37 41.82
N PHE A 31 -11.10 -14.16 41.58
CA PHE A 31 -11.51 -14.54 40.23
C PHE A 31 -11.97 -13.34 39.39
N SER A 32 -12.70 -12.38 39.96
CA SER A 32 -13.09 -11.17 39.23
C SER A 32 -11.87 -10.34 38.79
N ARG A 33 -10.84 -10.25 39.62
CA ARG A 33 -9.59 -9.54 39.30
C ARG A 33 -8.83 -10.23 38.18
N ILE A 34 -8.77 -11.57 38.19
CA ILE A 34 -8.16 -12.33 37.09
C ILE A 34 -8.91 -12.07 35.79
N VAL A 35 -10.24 -12.15 35.79
CA VAL A 35 -11.05 -11.90 34.58
C VAL A 35 -10.83 -10.49 34.04
N VAL A 36 -10.82 -9.48 34.90
CA VAL A 36 -10.57 -8.08 34.51
C VAL A 36 -9.16 -7.90 33.96
N ILE A 37 -8.14 -8.47 34.62
CA ILE A 37 -6.74 -8.40 34.17
C ILE A 37 -6.56 -9.13 32.83
N SER A 38 -7.10 -10.34 32.68
CA SER A 38 -7.04 -11.08 31.42
C SER A 38 -7.79 -10.35 30.31
N SER A 39 -8.94 -9.75 30.59
CA SER A 39 -9.69 -8.95 29.61
C SER A 39 -8.91 -7.69 29.19
N LEU A 40 -8.30 -7.00 30.15
CA LEU A 40 -7.41 -5.86 29.88
C LEU A 40 -6.17 -6.27 29.09
N LEU A 41 -5.54 -7.40 29.43
CA LEU A 41 -4.39 -7.92 28.70
C LEU A 41 -4.77 -8.35 27.28
N ILE A 42 -5.95 -8.94 27.08
CA ILE A 42 -6.51 -9.25 25.77
C ILE A 42 -6.72 -7.96 24.97
N VAL A 43 -7.40 -6.96 25.55
CA VAL A 43 -7.63 -5.66 24.89
C VAL A 43 -6.30 -4.97 24.56
N VAL A 44 -5.33 -4.94 25.48
CA VAL A 44 -3.99 -4.38 25.25
C VAL A 44 -3.23 -5.18 24.19
N TYR A 45 -3.30 -6.51 24.20
CA TYR A 45 -2.64 -7.36 23.21
C TYR A 45 -3.22 -7.17 21.81
N PHE A 46 -4.54 -7.08 21.68
CA PHE A 46 -5.20 -6.79 20.41
C PHE A 46 -4.96 -5.34 19.97
N SER A 47 -4.98 -4.37 20.90
CA SER A 47 -4.73 -2.96 20.61
C SER A 47 -3.25 -2.63 20.34
N SER A 48 -2.30 -3.42 20.84
CA SER A 48 -0.86 -3.22 20.56
C SER A 48 -0.43 -3.88 19.26
N LYS A 49 -1.26 -4.76 18.68
CA LYS A 49 -1.02 -5.40 17.39
C LYS A 49 -1.49 -4.57 16.21
N ASP A 50 -2.33 -3.56 16.44
CA ASP A 50 -2.62 -2.58 15.40
C ASP A 50 -1.36 -1.75 15.17
N GLU A 51 -0.70 -2.00 14.03
CA GLU A 51 0.23 -1.00 13.48
C GLU A 51 -0.48 0.35 13.53
N LYS A 52 0.17 1.37 14.10
CA LYS A 52 -0.44 2.68 14.21
C LYS A 52 -0.48 3.31 12.82
N VAL A 53 -1.48 2.96 12.04
CA VAL A 53 -1.68 3.38 10.66
C VAL A 53 -2.54 4.64 10.63
N ILE A 54 -2.08 5.65 9.89
CA ILE A 54 -2.83 6.87 9.58
C ILE A 54 -3.15 6.86 8.09
N THR A 55 -4.43 6.99 7.74
CA THR A 55 -4.83 7.19 6.35
C THR A 55 -4.39 8.58 5.88
N PHE A 56 -3.32 8.62 5.10
CA PHE A 56 -2.80 9.86 4.50
C PHE A 56 -3.67 10.33 3.33
N ALA A 57 -4.20 9.41 2.52
CA ALA A 57 -5.13 9.74 1.45
C ALA A 57 -6.25 8.69 1.36
N SER A 58 -7.49 9.05 1.70
CA SER A 58 -8.64 8.12 1.65
C SER A 58 -9.24 8.04 0.25
N GLN A 59 -9.80 6.89 -0.13
CA GLN A 59 -10.46 6.71 -1.43
C GLN A 59 -11.73 7.59 -1.54
N THR A 60 -12.39 7.82 -0.40
CA THR A 60 -13.65 8.59 -0.35
C THR A 60 -13.46 10.10 -0.51
N GLU A 61 -12.28 10.64 -0.23
CA GLU A 61 -11.97 12.06 -0.44
C GLU A 61 -11.55 12.36 -1.88
N THR A 62 -11.85 13.56 -2.34
CA THR A 62 -11.32 14.12 -3.60
C THR A 62 -10.26 15.15 -3.27
N LEU A 63 -9.03 14.91 -3.72
CA LEU A 63 -7.86 15.70 -3.37
C LEU A 63 -7.45 16.61 -4.52
N ILE A 64 -7.51 17.93 -4.31
CA ILE A 64 -6.85 18.89 -5.21
C ILE A 64 -5.34 18.67 -5.14
N GLY A 65 -4.82 18.50 -3.92
CA GLY A 65 -3.43 18.17 -3.64
C GLY A 65 -3.21 18.04 -2.13
N LYS A 66 -2.43 17.05 -1.72
CA LYS A 66 -2.07 16.82 -0.32
C LYS A 66 -0.60 16.44 -0.25
N GLY A 67 0.19 17.30 0.39
CA GLY A 67 1.64 17.12 0.53
C GLY A 67 2.03 16.83 1.98
N LEU A 68 3.09 16.04 2.15
CA LEU A 68 3.80 15.85 3.40
C LEU A 68 5.29 15.94 3.12
N VAL A 69 5.92 17.00 3.61
CA VAL A 69 7.38 17.13 3.60
C VAL A 69 7.97 16.09 4.55
N VAL A 70 9.02 15.42 4.09
CA VAL A 70 9.80 14.46 4.84
C VAL A 70 11.27 14.85 4.78
N GLU A 71 12.03 14.46 5.80
CA GLU A 71 13.48 14.67 5.78
C GLU A 71 14.10 13.80 4.70
N CYS A 72 14.79 14.41 3.73
CA CYS A 72 15.48 13.68 2.68
C CYS A 72 16.54 12.75 3.27
N SER A 73 16.71 11.54 2.73
CA SER A 73 17.82 10.69 3.15
C SER A 73 19.16 11.24 2.68
N GLN A 74 20.21 11.06 3.49
CA GLN A 74 21.54 11.59 3.18
C GLN A 74 22.11 11.03 1.87
N ASP A 75 21.88 9.75 1.61
CA ASP A 75 22.31 9.09 0.36
C ASP A 75 21.58 9.65 -0.86
N TYR A 76 20.30 9.95 -0.74
CA TYR A 76 19.52 10.59 -1.81
C TYR A 76 20.05 11.99 -2.10
N ILE A 77 20.26 12.82 -1.07
CA ILE A 77 20.86 14.17 -1.22
C ILE A 77 22.22 14.09 -1.89
N ASN A 78 23.11 13.23 -1.38
CA ASN A 78 24.49 13.12 -1.87
C ASN A 78 24.55 12.79 -3.37
N GLU A 79 23.60 11.99 -3.86
CA GLU A 79 23.51 11.69 -5.28
C GLU A 79 22.85 12.84 -6.06
N ILE A 80 21.69 13.31 -5.64
CA ILE A 80 20.88 14.21 -6.46
C ILE A 80 21.44 15.65 -6.51
N ASN A 81 22.28 16.04 -5.56
CA ASN A 81 22.99 17.32 -5.53
C ASN A 81 23.85 17.60 -6.77
N LYS A 82 24.23 16.58 -7.56
CA LYS A 82 25.01 16.78 -8.79
C LYS A 82 24.16 17.23 -9.99
N TYR A 83 22.84 17.18 -9.87
CA TYR A 83 21.91 17.56 -10.94
C TYR A 83 21.20 18.87 -10.58
N ASP A 84 21.92 19.98 -10.79
CA ASP A 84 21.36 21.32 -10.70
C ASP A 84 20.07 21.40 -11.54
N GLU A 85 19.08 22.15 -11.06
CA GLU A 85 17.74 22.32 -11.67
C GLU A 85 16.82 21.08 -11.60
N CYS A 86 17.33 19.85 -11.40
CA CYS A 86 16.50 18.67 -11.14
C CYS A 86 16.39 18.31 -9.65
N TYR A 87 17.29 18.85 -8.81
CA TYR A 87 17.27 18.72 -7.36
C TYR A 87 15.92 19.21 -6.76
N PRO A 88 15.27 18.42 -5.87
CA PRO A 88 14.01 18.81 -5.28
C PRO A 88 14.20 19.92 -4.24
N LYS A 89 13.30 20.91 -4.21
CA LYS A 89 13.29 21.92 -3.14
C LYS A 89 13.08 21.30 -1.76
N GLU A 90 12.30 20.24 -1.70
CA GLU A 90 11.99 19.47 -0.51
C GLU A 90 11.68 18.02 -0.90
N CYS A 91 12.17 17.05 -0.11
CA CYS A 91 11.67 15.68 -0.21
C CYS A 91 10.28 15.61 0.39
N LYS A 92 9.36 14.97 -0.32
CA LYS A 92 7.97 14.89 0.12
C LYS A 92 7.22 13.74 -0.52
N ARG A 93 6.06 13.47 0.06
CA ARG A 93 4.99 12.66 -0.50
C ARG A 93 3.88 13.59 -0.93
N PHE A 94 3.38 13.44 -2.14
CA PHE A 94 2.31 14.29 -2.65
C PHE A 94 1.26 13.45 -3.38
N VAL A 95 -0.01 13.73 -3.13
CA VAL A 95 -1.15 13.00 -3.70
C VAL A 95 -2.15 13.99 -4.29
N THR A 96 -2.63 13.74 -5.50
CA THR A 96 -3.63 14.57 -6.17
C THR A 96 -4.53 13.75 -7.11
N ASP A 97 -5.77 14.19 -7.26
CA ASP A 97 -6.77 13.61 -8.17
C ASP A 97 -6.96 14.50 -9.43
N GLN A 98 -6.10 15.51 -9.64
CA GLN A 98 -6.30 16.54 -10.69
C GLN A 98 -5.46 16.32 -11.97
N VAL A 99 -4.52 15.38 -11.97
CA VAL A 99 -3.56 15.22 -13.09
C VAL A 99 -4.16 14.46 -14.26
N VAL A 100 -4.93 13.40 -13.98
CA VAL A 100 -5.47 12.48 -15.00
C VAL A 100 -6.97 12.31 -14.79
N SER A 101 -7.75 12.52 -15.85
CA SER A 101 -9.20 12.38 -15.78
C SER A 101 -9.64 10.91 -15.71
N ALA A 102 -10.84 10.66 -15.18
CA ALA A 102 -11.41 9.31 -15.12
C ALA A 102 -11.49 8.64 -16.50
N ARG A 103 -11.82 9.40 -17.56
CA ARG A 103 -11.89 8.90 -18.94
C ARG A 103 -10.51 8.47 -19.47
N GLU A 104 -9.47 9.23 -19.17
CA GLU A 104 -8.10 8.87 -19.53
C GLU A 104 -7.65 7.61 -18.81
N VAL A 105 -8.00 7.47 -17.53
CA VAL A 105 -7.74 6.27 -16.75
C VAL A 105 -8.47 5.04 -17.30
N ASP A 106 -9.74 5.18 -17.70
CA ASP A 106 -10.48 4.06 -18.30
C ASP A 106 -9.84 3.61 -19.62
N ASN A 107 -9.28 4.54 -20.41
CA ASN A 107 -8.53 4.19 -21.62
C ASN A 107 -7.21 3.49 -21.30
N LEU A 108 -6.45 3.97 -20.31
CA LEU A 108 -5.24 3.28 -19.84
C LEU A 108 -5.53 1.88 -19.31
N LEU A 109 -6.61 1.72 -18.53
CA LEU A 109 -7.00 0.43 -18.00
C LEU A 109 -7.34 -0.56 -19.12
N LYS A 110 -7.98 -0.09 -20.20
CA LYS A 110 -8.20 -0.92 -21.41
C LYS A 110 -6.88 -1.34 -22.04
N ILE A 111 -5.91 -0.43 -22.17
CA ILE A 111 -4.57 -0.74 -22.69
C ILE A 111 -3.87 -1.79 -21.83
N ALA A 112 -3.85 -1.60 -20.51
CA ALA A 112 -3.23 -2.55 -19.58
C ALA A 112 -3.88 -3.93 -19.70
N LYS A 113 -5.22 -4.00 -19.68
CA LYS A 113 -5.97 -5.26 -19.81
C LYS A 113 -5.75 -5.94 -21.16
N LYS A 114 -5.62 -5.20 -22.27
CA LYS A 114 -5.26 -5.78 -23.58
C LYS A 114 -3.94 -6.55 -23.48
N GLY A 115 -2.91 -5.96 -22.87
CA GLY A 115 -1.61 -6.63 -22.72
C GLY A 115 -1.67 -7.83 -21.77
N PHE A 116 -2.32 -7.68 -20.62
CA PHE A 116 -2.45 -8.77 -19.65
C PHE A 116 -3.29 -9.95 -20.15
N GLN A 117 -4.12 -9.81 -21.19
CA GLN A 117 -4.79 -10.96 -21.83
C GLN A 117 -3.81 -11.97 -22.47
N PHE A 118 -2.58 -11.57 -22.77
CA PHE A 118 -1.57 -12.41 -23.43
C PHE A 118 -0.48 -12.94 -22.47
N GLY A 119 -0.61 -12.63 -21.19
CA GLY A 119 0.32 -13.00 -20.14
C GLY A 119 -0.36 -13.02 -18.77
N GLY A 120 0.45 -12.85 -17.74
CA GLY A 120 0.06 -12.99 -16.34
C GLY A 120 1.02 -13.92 -15.62
N SER A 121 1.37 -13.58 -14.38
CA SER A 121 2.12 -14.47 -13.52
C SER A 121 1.25 -15.65 -13.03
N ASP A 122 1.91 -16.76 -12.71
CA ASP A 122 1.29 -17.86 -11.96
C ASP A 122 0.93 -17.42 -10.53
N GLY A 123 1.59 -16.39 -10.01
CA GLY A 123 1.32 -15.80 -8.70
C GLY A 123 0.42 -14.56 -8.72
N GLY A 124 0.59 -13.74 -7.68
CA GLY A 124 -0.25 -12.58 -7.41
C GLY A 124 0.14 -11.29 -8.14
N ALA A 125 1.32 -11.22 -8.76
CA ALA A 125 1.86 -10.00 -9.37
C ALA A 125 2.19 -10.20 -10.85
N SER A 126 1.60 -9.40 -11.72
CA SER A 126 1.96 -9.34 -13.13
C SER A 126 2.40 -7.94 -13.52
N ILE A 127 3.40 -7.84 -14.39
CA ILE A 127 3.96 -6.59 -14.90
C ILE A 127 3.85 -6.56 -16.42
N LEU A 128 3.53 -5.38 -16.95
CA LEU A 128 3.57 -5.07 -18.38
C LEU A 128 4.27 -3.72 -18.59
N ASP A 129 5.42 -3.74 -19.25
CA ASP A 129 6.16 -2.55 -19.68
C ASP A 129 6.07 -2.42 -21.20
N LEU A 130 5.37 -1.39 -21.66
CA LEU A 130 5.19 -1.12 -23.10
C LEU A 130 6.43 -0.49 -23.74
N HIS A 131 7.39 0.04 -23.00
CA HIS A 131 8.63 0.53 -23.59
C HIS A 131 9.53 -0.65 -24.00
N SER A 132 9.79 -1.59 -23.08
CA SER A 132 10.63 -2.77 -23.37
C SER A 132 9.86 -3.93 -24.05
N GLY A 133 8.54 -3.92 -23.93
CA GLY A 133 7.68 -5.05 -24.29
C GLY A 133 7.65 -6.16 -23.24
N ALA A 134 8.29 -5.96 -22.07
CA ALA A 134 8.32 -6.97 -21.02
C ALA A 134 6.90 -7.23 -20.48
N LEU A 135 6.49 -8.50 -20.46
CA LEU A 135 5.22 -8.96 -19.92
C LEU A 135 5.46 -10.22 -19.08
N SER A 136 4.94 -10.24 -17.85
CA SER A 136 4.94 -11.46 -17.03
C SER A 136 4.17 -12.59 -17.74
N LYS A 137 4.71 -13.80 -17.73
CA LYS A 137 4.05 -15.01 -18.24
C LYS A 137 4.52 -16.24 -17.46
N GLY A 138 3.65 -16.76 -16.61
CA GLY A 138 4.01 -17.77 -15.63
C GLY A 138 5.08 -17.23 -14.68
N GLN A 139 6.24 -17.89 -14.60
CA GLN A 139 7.34 -17.49 -13.70
C GLN A 139 8.41 -16.62 -14.37
N HIS A 140 8.20 -16.19 -15.61
CA HIS A 140 9.22 -15.49 -16.41
C HIS A 140 8.65 -14.24 -17.09
N PHE A 141 9.54 -13.43 -17.65
CA PHE A 141 9.18 -12.33 -18.54
C PHE A 141 9.35 -12.75 -20.00
N ILE A 142 8.39 -12.38 -20.82
CA ILE A 142 8.44 -12.48 -22.28
C ILE A 142 8.46 -11.08 -22.89
N ASN A 143 8.87 -10.98 -24.16
CA ASN A 143 8.68 -9.76 -24.94
C ASN A 143 7.42 -9.88 -25.79
N ILE A 144 6.38 -9.12 -25.44
CA ILE A 144 5.08 -9.13 -26.12
C ILE A 144 5.18 -8.71 -27.59
N TYR A 145 6.19 -7.93 -27.98
CA TYR A 145 6.38 -7.51 -29.38
C TYR A 145 7.01 -8.59 -30.26
N LYS A 146 7.59 -9.64 -29.66
CA LYS A 146 8.18 -10.77 -30.39
C LYS A 146 7.18 -11.91 -30.65
N ILE A 147 5.95 -11.77 -30.20
CA ILE A 147 4.89 -12.78 -30.39
C ILE A 147 4.01 -12.36 -31.56
N GLU A 148 3.87 -13.24 -32.56
CA GLU A 148 3.15 -12.93 -33.81
C GLU A 148 1.71 -12.45 -33.56
N ALA A 149 1.01 -13.11 -32.63
CA ALA A 149 -0.38 -12.78 -32.27
C ALA A 149 -0.55 -11.38 -31.64
N THR A 150 0.51 -10.77 -31.13
CA THR A 150 0.46 -9.47 -30.41
C THR A 150 1.27 -8.37 -31.08
N LYS A 151 1.83 -8.64 -32.27
CA LYS A 151 2.65 -7.69 -33.05
C LYS A 151 1.96 -6.34 -33.29
N TYR A 152 0.63 -6.36 -33.47
CA TYR A 152 -0.19 -5.17 -33.70
C TYR A 152 -1.25 -4.97 -32.61
N LEU A 153 -0.98 -5.46 -31.40
CA LEU A 153 -1.94 -5.41 -30.28
C LEU A 153 -2.24 -3.98 -29.82
N PHE A 154 -1.21 -3.13 -29.80
CA PHE A 154 -1.32 -1.72 -29.40
C PHE A 154 -1.29 -0.83 -30.63
N SER A 155 -2.26 0.06 -30.71
CA SER A 155 -2.36 1.08 -31.76
C SER A 155 -1.48 2.29 -31.46
N GLU A 156 -1.16 3.08 -32.48
CA GLU A 156 -0.52 4.40 -32.31
C GLU A 156 -1.28 5.30 -31.33
N ASN A 157 -2.61 5.20 -31.32
CA ASN A 157 -3.44 5.93 -30.35
C ASN A 157 -3.22 5.45 -28.90
N ASP A 158 -3.03 4.15 -28.68
CA ASP A 158 -2.73 3.61 -27.35
C ASP A 158 -1.38 4.16 -26.82
N TYR A 159 -0.35 4.20 -27.68
CA TYR A 159 0.95 4.80 -27.33
C TYR A 159 0.85 6.31 -27.08
N ASN A 160 0.05 7.02 -27.89
CA ASN A 160 -0.18 8.46 -27.70
C ASN A 160 -0.85 8.76 -26.36
N ILE A 161 -1.85 7.98 -25.95
CA ILE A 161 -2.50 8.12 -24.64
C ILE A 161 -1.48 7.95 -23.52
N LEU A 162 -0.67 6.88 -23.57
CA LEU A 162 0.36 6.63 -22.55
C LEU A 162 1.38 7.78 -22.51
N ARG A 163 1.84 8.26 -23.67
CA ARG A 163 2.78 9.38 -23.78
C ARG A 163 2.23 10.66 -23.14
N VAL A 164 1.00 11.05 -23.47
CA VAL A 164 0.36 12.25 -22.90
C VAL A 164 0.23 12.14 -21.38
N ILE A 165 -0.12 10.96 -20.85
CA ILE A 165 -0.29 10.78 -19.40
C ILE A 165 1.06 10.80 -18.68
N LYS A 166 2.09 10.15 -19.22
CA LYS A 166 3.46 10.25 -18.68
C LYS A 166 3.94 11.70 -18.64
N GLU A 167 3.65 12.49 -19.68
CA GLU A 167 4.02 13.90 -19.75
C GLU A 167 3.26 14.76 -18.72
N LYS A 168 1.94 14.55 -18.56
CA LYS A 168 1.17 15.23 -17.51
C LYS A 168 1.72 14.95 -16.12
N ILE A 169 2.05 13.69 -15.85
CA ILE A 169 2.65 13.29 -14.57
C ILE A 169 4.04 13.92 -14.40
N LYS A 170 4.87 13.96 -15.46
CA LYS A 170 6.18 14.62 -15.45
C LYS A 170 6.08 16.09 -15.03
N TYR A 171 5.17 16.85 -15.64
CA TYR A 171 4.96 18.26 -15.28
C TYR A 171 4.42 18.41 -13.85
N ALA A 172 3.55 17.51 -13.39
CA ALA A 172 3.06 17.53 -12.01
C ALA A 172 4.19 17.27 -11.00
N VAL A 173 5.06 16.28 -11.26
CA VAL A 173 6.26 16.02 -10.46
C VAL A 173 7.16 17.26 -10.47
N ALA A 174 7.54 17.77 -11.63
CA ALA A 174 8.40 18.95 -11.74
C ALA A 174 7.85 20.15 -10.93
N GLN A 175 6.56 20.46 -11.11
CA GLN A 175 5.89 21.54 -10.39
C GLN A 175 5.91 21.35 -8.88
N HIS A 176 5.55 20.15 -8.39
CA HIS A 176 5.41 19.94 -6.95
C HIS A 176 6.77 19.82 -6.26
N PHE A 177 7.77 19.20 -6.87
CA PHE A 177 9.11 19.08 -6.28
C PHE A 177 10.02 20.27 -6.56
N GLY A 178 9.59 21.19 -7.43
CA GLY A 178 10.36 22.39 -7.79
C GLY A 178 11.54 22.10 -8.71
N ALA A 179 11.48 21.01 -9.47
CA ALA A 179 12.44 20.64 -10.50
C ALA A 179 12.06 21.25 -11.86
N ASP A 180 13.05 21.48 -12.73
CA ASP A 180 12.82 21.86 -14.13
C ASP A 180 12.32 20.63 -14.92
N PRO A 181 11.12 20.69 -15.55
CA PRO A 181 10.63 19.60 -16.37
C PRO A 181 11.57 19.23 -17.53
N ASN A 182 12.41 20.14 -18.03
CA ASN A 182 13.36 19.84 -19.11
C ASN A 182 14.58 19.05 -18.64
N LYS A 183 14.80 18.98 -17.32
CA LYS A 183 15.88 18.23 -16.67
C LYS A 183 15.37 16.96 -15.97
N LEU A 184 14.06 16.72 -16.06
CA LEU A 184 13.39 15.56 -15.51
C LEU A 184 13.07 14.58 -16.65
N TYR A 185 13.82 13.48 -16.72
CA TYR A 185 13.72 12.52 -17.82
C TYR A 185 12.91 11.30 -17.40
N LEU A 186 12.08 10.78 -18.30
CA LEU A 186 11.41 9.51 -18.07
C LEU A 186 12.46 8.40 -17.98
N THR A 187 12.32 7.43 -17.08
CA THR A 187 13.26 6.32 -16.96
C THR A 187 12.58 4.95 -16.88
N SER A 188 13.40 3.91 -17.05
CA SER A 188 12.99 2.52 -16.97
C SER A 188 13.24 1.94 -15.57
N PRO A 189 12.35 1.08 -15.05
CA PRO A 189 11.10 0.65 -15.70
C PRO A 189 9.95 1.65 -15.52
N THR A 190 9.09 1.76 -16.55
CA THR A 190 7.79 2.44 -16.48
C THR A 190 6.73 1.43 -16.93
N PHE A 191 5.88 0.98 -16.01
CA PHE A 191 5.13 -0.26 -16.22
C PHE A 191 3.75 -0.24 -15.56
N PHE A 192 2.83 -1.01 -16.15
CA PHE A 192 1.58 -1.40 -15.54
C PHE A 192 1.82 -2.57 -14.59
N SER A 193 1.16 -2.53 -13.44
CA SER A 193 1.07 -3.65 -12.50
C SER A 193 -0.37 -4.16 -12.42
N GLU A 194 -0.52 -5.47 -12.35
CA GLU A 194 -1.73 -6.18 -12.00
C GLU A 194 -1.46 -6.99 -10.72
N LEU A 195 -2.12 -6.63 -9.63
CA LEU A 195 -1.99 -7.32 -8.35
C LEU A 195 -3.30 -8.01 -7.97
N THR A 196 -3.20 -9.28 -7.55
CA THR A 196 -4.33 -10.13 -7.17
C THR A 196 -4.07 -10.82 -5.83
N SER A 197 -5.08 -11.52 -5.31
CA SER A 197 -4.98 -12.34 -4.10
C SER A 197 -4.44 -13.75 -4.32
N ARG A 198 -3.92 -14.06 -5.53
CA ARG A 198 -3.32 -15.37 -5.80
C ARG A 198 -2.09 -15.56 -4.92
N LYS A 199 -1.86 -16.80 -4.48
CA LYS A 199 -0.67 -17.15 -3.71
C LYS A 199 0.57 -16.95 -4.58
N PRO A 200 1.70 -16.50 -4.02
CA PRO A 200 2.93 -16.37 -4.78
C PRO A 200 3.38 -17.76 -5.26
N SER A 201 3.82 -17.85 -6.51
CA SER A 201 4.45 -19.06 -7.05
C SER A 201 5.98 -18.98 -6.91
N ASN A 202 6.55 -17.77 -6.89
CA ASN A 202 7.95 -17.50 -6.59
C ASN A 202 8.10 -16.16 -5.81
N ILE A 203 9.33 -15.80 -5.46
CA ILE A 203 9.61 -14.57 -4.67
C ILE A 203 9.25 -13.27 -5.40
N HIS A 204 9.29 -13.24 -6.74
CA HIS A 204 8.92 -12.07 -7.53
C HIS A 204 7.40 -11.82 -7.56
N ASP A 205 6.61 -12.81 -7.14
CA ASP A 205 5.16 -12.65 -6.95
C ASP A 205 4.81 -12.05 -5.58
N GLU A 206 5.79 -11.92 -4.69
CA GLU A 206 5.63 -11.34 -3.36
C GLU A 206 5.79 -9.82 -3.42
N TYR A 207 4.75 -9.13 -3.87
CA TYR A 207 4.73 -7.68 -4.07
C TYR A 207 4.58 -6.84 -2.78
N TRP A 208 4.44 -7.49 -1.62
CA TRP A 208 4.13 -6.83 -0.34
C TRP A 208 5.34 -6.62 0.55
N HIS A 209 6.55 -6.83 0.02
CA HIS A 209 7.76 -6.61 0.79
C HIS A 209 8.11 -5.13 0.86
N PRO A 210 8.48 -4.61 2.04
CA PRO A 210 9.02 -3.28 2.19
C PRO A 210 10.26 -3.04 1.33
N HIS A 211 10.32 -1.91 0.64
CA HIS A 211 11.44 -1.54 -0.20
C HIS A 211 11.58 -0.02 -0.34
N VAL A 212 12.73 0.37 -0.88
CA VAL A 212 13.06 1.73 -1.30
C VAL A 212 13.24 1.69 -2.81
N ASP A 213 12.52 2.54 -3.54
CA ASP A 213 12.55 2.55 -5.00
C ASP A 213 13.93 2.83 -5.56
N LYS A 214 14.67 3.78 -4.96
CA LYS A 214 16.05 4.08 -5.38
C LYS A 214 16.99 2.89 -5.26
N GLU A 215 16.82 2.07 -4.22
CA GLU A 215 17.63 0.88 -4.01
C GLU A 215 17.25 -0.25 -4.97
N THR A 216 15.96 -0.32 -5.32
CA THR A 216 15.41 -1.32 -6.25
C THR A 216 15.76 -0.97 -7.70
N TYR A 217 15.65 0.30 -8.07
CA TYR A 217 15.91 0.85 -9.39
C TYR A 217 16.82 2.07 -9.29
N ARG A 218 18.11 1.87 -9.57
CA ARG A 218 19.15 2.92 -9.41
C ARG A 218 18.87 4.19 -10.20
N SER A 219 18.14 4.11 -11.31
CA SER A 219 17.80 5.26 -12.15
C SER A 219 16.76 6.19 -11.52
N PHE A 220 15.98 5.73 -10.54
CA PHE A 220 14.85 6.50 -10.03
C PHE A 220 15.34 7.66 -9.16
N HIS A 221 14.86 8.86 -9.43
CA HIS A 221 15.00 10.01 -8.54
C HIS A 221 13.64 10.44 -8.01
N TYR A 222 12.59 10.27 -8.82
CA TYR A 222 11.21 10.49 -8.45
C TYR A 222 10.36 9.30 -8.88
N THR A 223 9.47 8.86 -8.01
CA THR A 223 8.48 7.82 -8.32
C THR A 223 7.10 8.45 -8.35
N SER A 224 6.27 7.98 -9.29
CA SER A 224 4.83 8.22 -9.24
C SER A 224 4.03 6.97 -9.56
N LEU A 225 2.87 6.84 -8.92
CA LEU A 225 1.89 5.80 -9.17
C LEU A 225 0.56 6.45 -9.55
N LEU A 226 0.03 6.10 -10.72
CA LEU A 226 -1.33 6.40 -11.12
C LEU A 226 -2.20 5.17 -10.86
N TYR A 227 -3.20 5.29 -9.98
CA TYR A 227 -4.12 4.21 -9.67
C TYR A 227 -5.23 4.11 -10.72
N LEU A 228 -5.47 2.90 -11.23
CA LEU A 228 -6.43 2.64 -12.31
C LEU A 228 -7.77 2.04 -11.83
N GLY A 229 -7.95 1.92 -10.52
CA GLY A 229 -9.17 1.40 -9.89
C GLY A 229 -9.33 1.89 -8.45
N ASP A 230 -10.50 1.63 -7.89
CA ASP A 230 -10.94 2.14 -6.60
C ASP A 230 -10.82 1.10 -5.48
N TYR A 231 -10.06 1.44 -4.43
CA TYR A 231 -10.00 0.66 -3.21
C TYR A 231 -11.37 0.61 -2.51
N GLY A 232 -11.75 -0.58 -2.04
CA GLY A 232 -13.05 -0.82 -1.41
C GLY A 232 -14.20 -1.03 -2.41
N VAL A 233 -13.99 -0.75 -3.70
CA VAL A 233 -14.98 -0.91 -4.78
C VAL A 233 -14.53 -1.98 -5.78
N ASP A 234 -13.41 -1.77 -6.47
CA ASP A 234 -12.86 -2.68 -7.48
C ASP A 234 -12.01 -3.80 -6.85
N PHE A 235 -11.36 -3.50 -5.71
CA PHE A 235 -10.53 -4.44 -4.97
C PHE A 235 -10.45 -4.11 -3.48
N LYS A 236 -10.02 -5.08 -2.65
CA LYS A 236 -9.76 -4.92 -1.21
C LYS A 236 -8.33 -5.33 -0.88
N GLY A 237 -7.80 -4.83 0.24
CA GLY A 237 -6.35 -4.85 0.50
C GLY A 237 -5.62 -3.94 -0.50
N GLY A 238 -4.36 -4.22 -0.82
CA GLY A 238 -3.67 -3.50 -1.91
C GLY A 238 -3.41 -2.00 -1.65
N ARG A 239 -3.58 -1.50 -0.42
CA ARG A 239 -3.26 -0.11 -0.10
C ARG A 239 -1.76 0.11 -0.18
N PHE A 240 -1.35 1.34 -0.46
CA PHE A 240 0.07 1.70 -0.51
C PHE A 240 0.45 2.32 0.83
N VAL A 241 1.47 1.77 1.49
CA VAL A 241 1.81 2.11 2.88
C VAL A 241 3.25 2.59 2.94
N PHE A 242 3.43 3.84 3.33
CA PHE A 242 4.73 4.34 3.75
C PHE A 242 4.99 3.94 5.20
N ILE A 243 6.19 3.44 5.46
CA ILE A 243 6.64 3.04 6.79
C ILE A 243 7.39 4.22 7.39
N ASP A 244 6.85 4.80 8.46
CA ASP A 244 7.46 5.92 9.20
C ASP A 244 7.77 5.50 10.63
N GLU A 245 8.70 6.20 11.29
CA GLU A 245 9.15 5.88 12.65
C GLU A 245 8.03 5.80 13.69
N LYS A 246 6.99 6.64 13.56
CA LYS A 246 5.92 6.77 14.55
C LYS A 246 4.63 6.10 14.11
N PHE A 247 4.20 6.38 12.87
CA PHE A 247 2.90 5.99 12.34
C PHE A 247 3.00 5.74 10.85
N ASN A 248 2.67 4.53 10.40
CA ASN A 248 2.61 4.22 8.98
C ASN A 248 1.56 5.10 8.29
N ARG A 249 1.87 5.59 7.08
CA ARG A 249 0.98 6.47 6.32
C ARG A 249 0.47 5.76 5.09
N THR A 250 -0.85 5.59 5.02
CA THR A 250 -1.48 4.79 3.98
C THR A 250 -2.21 5.65 2.96
N ILE A 251 -1.99 5.36 1.69
CA ILE A 251 -2.79 5.83 0.57
C ILE A 251 -3.75 4.72 0.18
N GLU A 252 -5.04 5.02 0.23
CA GLU A 252 -6.10 4.22 -0.37
C GLU A 252 -6.18 4.60 -1.87
N PRO A 253 -5.93 3.64 -2.78
CA PRO A 253 -6.05 3.86 -4.21
C PRO A 253 -7.43 4.36 -4.61
N LYS A 254 -7.45 5.37 -5.48
CA LYS A 254 -8.66 5.91 -6.09
C LYS A 254 -8.42 6.03 -7.59
N LYS A 255 -9.39 5.69 -8.43
CA LYS A 255 -9.22 5.79 -9.88
C LYS A 255 -8.84 7.23 -10.28
N GLY A 256 -7.73 7.41 -11.00
CA GLY A 256 -7.23 8.74 -11.42
C GLY A 256 -6.29 9.42 -10.42
N ARG A 257 -6.17 8.90 -9.21
CA ARG A 257 -5.25 9.45 -8.21
C ARG A 257 -3.81 9.19 -8.60
N VAL A 258 -3.00 10.24 -8.52
CA VAL A 258 -1.54 10.18 -8.65
C VAL A 258 -0.91 10.38 -7.28
N SER A 259 -0.12 9.39 -6.86
CA SER A 259 0.83 9.51 -5.75
C SER A 259 2.21 9.78 -6.33
N MET A 260 2.94 10.75 -5.81
CA MET A 260 4.29 11.09 -6.26
C MET A 260 5.19 11.39 -5.06
N PHE A 261 6.44 10.91 -5.10
CA PHE A 261 7.39 11.04 -4.01
C PHE A 261 8.84 10.95 -4.51
N THR A 262 9.78 11.50 -3.74
CA THR A 262 11.21 11.30 -3.98
C THR A 262 11.58 9.85 -3.72
N SER A 263 12.38 9.21 -4.58
CA SER A 263 12.55 7.74 -4.53
C SER A 263 13.50 7.24 -3.42
N GLY A 264 14.06 8.15 -2.61
CA GLY A 264 15.05 7.85 -1.56
C GLY A 264 14.48 7.12 -0.34
N ARG A 265 15.36 6.83 0.63
CA ARG A 265 15.02 6.04 1.83
C ARG A 265 13.98 6.70 2.72
N GLU A 266 13.80 8.01 2.62
CA GLU A 266 12.74 8.76 3.29
C GLU A 266 11.33 8.33 2.88
N ASN A 267 11.22 7.55 1.80
CA ASN A 267 9.99 6.96 1.32
C ASN A 267 10.06 5.43 1.32
N PHE A 268 10.53 4.80 2.41
CA PHE A 268 10.41 3.35 2.62
C PHE A 268 8.94 2.94 2.65
N HIS A 269 8.55 1.94 1.85
CA HIS A 269 7.14 1.62 1.66
C HIS A 269 6.88 0.17 1.22
N TYR A 270 5.62 -0.25 1.28
CA TYR A 270 5.14 -1.52 0.74
C TYR A 270 3.71 -1.40 0.21
N VAL A 271 3.25 -2.43 -0.51
CA VAL A 271 1.85 -2.58 -0.91
C VAL A 271 1.23 -3.70 -0.10
N GLU A 272 0.08 -3.46 0.53
CA GLU A 272 -0.64 -4.52 1.22
C GLU A 272 -1.06 -5.63 0.26
N LYS A 273 -1.20 -6.87 0.77
CA LYS A 273 -1.77 -7.96 -0.01
C LYS A 273 -3.18 -7.60 -0.47
N VAL A 274 -3.46 -7.76 -1.76
CA VAL A 274 -4.82 -7.75 -2.30
C VAL A 274 -5.54 -8.97 -1.73
N THR A 275 -6.72 -8.76 -1.17
CA THR A 275 -7.53 -9.83 -0.56
C THR A 275 -8.70 -10.24 -1.44
N SER A 276 -9.14 -9.35 -2.34
CA SER A 276 -10.19 -9.63 -3.34
C SER A 276 -10.14 -8.63 -4.48
N GLY A 277 -10.58 -9.02 -5.67
CA GLY A 277 -10.55 -8.16 -6.86
C GLY A 277 -9.17 -8.08 -7.50
N VAL A 278 -8.97 -7.07 -8.35
CA VAL A 278 -7.70 -6.86 -9.08
C VAL A 278 -7.31 -5.39 -8.99
N ARG A 279 -6.11 -5.14 -8.49
CA ARG A 279 -5.53 -3.80 -8.39
C ARG A 279 -4.66 -3.53 -9.59
N TYR A 280 -5.02 -2.51 -10.37
CA TYR A 280 -4.21 -2.00 -11.47
C TYR A 280 -3.59 -0.65 -11.13
N ALA A 281 -2.31 -0.47 -11.42
CA ALA A 281 -1.62 0.81 -11.31
C ALA A 281 -0.57 0.96 -12.43
N LEU A 282 -0.33 2.20 -12.85
CA LEU A 282 0.79 2.57 -13.71
C LEU A 282 1.86 3.25 -12.86
N THR A 283 3.06 2.66 -12.82
CA THR A 283 4.24 3.28 -12.21
C THR A 283 4.98 4.07 -13.29
N VAL A 284 5.18 5.35 -13.06
CA VAL A 284 5.97 6.25 -13.91
C VAL A 284 7.07 6.85 -13.07
N ALA A 285 8.31 6.59 -13.45
CA ALA A 285 9.48 7.05 -12.72
C ALA A 285 10.32 8.01 -13.55
N PHE A 286 10.99 8.93 -12.86
CA PHE A 286 11.81 9.94 -13.48
C PHE A 286 13.21 9.96 -12.89
N THR A 287 14.17 10.31 -13.74
CA THR A 287 15.58 10.45 -13.41
C THR A 287 16.03 11.89 -13.68
N CYS A 288 16.97 12.37 -12.89
CA CYS A 288 17.73 13.59 -13.18
C CYS A 288 18.93 13.34 -14.10
N ASP A 289 19.31 12.07 -14.27
CA ASP A 289 20.41 11.68 -15.13
C ASP A 289 19.92 11.34 -16.54
N LYS A 290 20.32 12.16 -17.51
CA LYS A 290 19.97 11.97 -18.91
C LYS A 290 20.46 10.63 -19.48
N GLN A 291 21.50 10.01 -18.90
CA GLN A 291 21.97 8.70 -19.35
C GLN A 291 20.95 7.59 -19.14
N PHE A 292 20.01 7.77 -18.21
CA PHE A 292 18.91 6.83 -17.94
C PHE A 292 17.59 7.24 -18.61
N GLU A 293 17.60 8.23 -19.50
CA GLU A 293 16.42 8.65 -20.26
C GLU A 293 15.93 7.55 -21.20
N ILE A 294 14.61 7.35 -21.23
CA ILE A 294 13.93 6.50 -22.21
C ILE A 294 12.97 7.32 -23.06
N ASN A 295 12.85 6.96 -24.35
CA ASN A 295 12.04 7.67 -25.35
C ASN A 295 10.57 7.19 -25.37
#